data_AF-A0A1F2QCQ4-F1
#
_entry.id   AF-A0A1F2QCQ4-F1
#
_cell.length_a   1.000
_cell.length_b   1.000
_cell.length_c   1.000
_cell.angle_alpha   90.00
_cell.angle_beta   90.00
_cell.angle_gamma   90.00
#
_symmetry.space_group_name_H-M   'P 1'
#
loop_
_entity.id
_entity.type
_entity.pdbx_description
1 polymer ?
#
loop_
_entity_poly.entity_id
_entity_poly.type
_entity_poly.pdbx_seq_one_letter_code
_entity_poly.pdbx_strand_id
1 'polypeptide(L)'
;MALAYLIVFGSWVGFSAYVFLLRRVRPTVATSYAYVNPVIAMALGVALAGERVTPTEWAAMPVILAGVALVVVAHSRVEERPGQAAAARTTETADEA
;
A
#
# COMPACT_ATOMS: atom_id res chain seq x y z
N MET A 1 -11.69 4.28 29.61
CA MET A 1 -10.30 4.72 29.31
C MET A 1 -9.83 4.34 27.90
N ALA A 2 -10.31 3.25 27.29
CA ALA A 2 -9.95 2.87 25.93
C ALA A 2 -10.24 3.94 24.85
N LEU A 3 -11.37 4.66 24.95
CA LEU A 3 -11.72 5.73 24.01
C LEU A 3 -10.71 6.89 24.04
N ALA A 4 -10.33 7.36 25.24
CA ALA A 4 -9.34 8.42 25.39
C ALA A 4 -7.97 8.02 24.81
N TYR A 5 -7.57 6.76 25.01
CA TYR A 5 -6.34 6.22 24.44
C TYR A 5 -6.38 6.17 22.90
N LEU A 6 -7.49 5.69 22.30
CA LEU A 6 -7.65 5.66 20.84
C LEU A 6 -7.73 7.07 20.22
N ILE A 7 -8.32 8.03 20.93
CA ILE A 7 -8.38 9.43 20.49
C ILE A 7 -6.96 10.03 20.47
N VAL A 8 -6.17 9.84 21.53
CA VAL A 8 -4.84 10.45 21.64
C VAL A 8 -3.80 9.69 20.81
N PHE A 9 -3.62 8.39 21.04
CA PHE A 9 -2.57 7.62 20.37
C PHE A 9 -2.99 7.12 18.99
N GLY A 10 -4.18 6.55 18.86
CA GLY A 10 -4.65 5.97 17.59
C GLY A 10 -4.94 7.05 16.55
N SER A 11 -5.64 8.11 16.95
CA SER A 11 -6.11 9.16 16.04
C SER A 11 -5.13 10.32 15.97
N TRP A 12 -4.82 10.99 17.08
CA TRP A 12 -3.96 12.19 17.00
C TRP A 12 -2.54 11.85 16.57
N VAL A 13 -1.83 10.97 17.29
CA VAL A 13 -0.44 10.61 16.97
C VAL A 13 -0.38 9.82 15.66
N GLY A 14 -1.23 8.80 15.48
CA GLY A 14 -1.27 7.98 14.27
C GLY A 14 -1.55 8.79 13.00
N PHE A 15 -2.57 9.66 13.02
CA PHE A 15 -2.91 10.50 11.87
C PHE A 15 -1.86 11.58 11.63
N SER A 16 -1.28 12.17 12.68
CA SER A 16 -0.23 13.19 12.50
C SER A 16 1.03 12.60 11.88
N ALA A 17 1.42 11.38 12.28
CA ALA A 17 2.52 10.64 11.65
C ALA A 17 2.21 10.30 10.19
N TYR A 18 0.98 9.87 9.90
CA TYR A 18 0.53 9.60 8.52
C TYR A 18 0.59 10.84 7.64
N VAL A 19 0.09 11.99 8.10
CA VAL A 19 0.13 13.26 7.36
C VAL A 19 1.56 13.78 7.23
N PHE A 20 2.40 13.64 8.26
CA PHE A 20 3.82 13.99 8.18
C PHE A 20 4.55 13.16 7.11
N LEU A 21 4.25 11.85 7.06
CA LEU A 21 4.80 10.96 6.05
C LEU A 21 4.32 11.37 4.65
N LEU A 22 3.01 11.55 4.45
CA LEU A 22 2.44 11.99 3.17
C LEU A 22 2.98 13.34 2.68
N ARG A 23 3.35 14.26 3.58
CA ARG A 23 3.99 15.53 3.21
C ARG A 23 5.43 15.35 2.72
N ARG A 24 6.09 14.23 3.06
CA ARG A 24 7.50 13.97 2.77
C ARG A 24 7.72 12.90 1.71
N VAL A 25 6.75 12.02 1.48
CA VAL A 25 6.78 10.97 0.44
C VAL A 25 5.52 11.03 -0.42
N ARG A 26 5.75 10.96 -1.74
CA ARG A 26 4.76 11.02 -2.85
C ARG A 26 3.64 9.96 -2.68
N PRO A 27 2.52 10.06 -3.42
CA PRO A 27 1.24 9.30 -3.24
C PRO A 27 1.30 7.78 -3.01
N THR A 28 2.46 7.16 -3.23
CA THR A 28 2.79 5.76 -2.94
C THR A 28 2.48 5.33 -1.50
N VAL A 29 2.51 6.23 -0.51
CA VAL A 29 2.30 5.89 0.92
C VAL A 29 0.90 5.33 1.20
N ALA A 30 -0.14 5.88 0.58
CA ALA A 30 -1.51 5.42 0.78
C ALA A 30 -1.69 3.97 0.29
N THR A 31 -1.09 3.67 -0.85
CA THR A 31 -1.07 2.34 -1.46
C THR A 31 -0.19 1.37 -0.66
N SER A 32 0.97 1.81 -0.18
CA SER A 32 1.85 1.01 0.67
C SER A 32 1.23 0.65 2.03
N TYR A 33 0.40 1.53 2.62
CA TYR A 33 -0.26 1.26 3.90
C TYR A 33 -1.17 0.04 3.84
N ALA A 34 -1.93 -0.11 2.74
CA ALA A 34 -2.79 -1.28 2.54
C ALA A 34 -2.02 -2.61 2.51
N TYR A 35 -0.72 -2.56 2.17
CA TYR A 35 0.13 -3.75 2.05
C TYR A 35 0.78 -4.16 3.37
N VAL A 36 1.13 -3.18 4.19
CA VAL A 36 1.71 -3.45 5.52
C VAL A 36 0.63 -3.79 6.54
N ASN A 37 -0.62 -3.39 6.32
CA ASN A 37 -1.72 -3.57 7.28
C ASN A 37 -1.97 -5.04 7.67
N PRO A 38 -2.04 -6.01 6.73
CA PRO A 38 -2.24 -7.42 7.09
C PRO A 38 -1.10 -7.99 7.95
N VAL A 39 0.15 -7.61 7.65
CA VAL A 39 1.33 -8.05 8.41
C VAL A 39 1.30 -7.47 9.82
N ILE A 40 1.00 -6.18 9.94
CA ILE A 40 0.91 -5.50 11.24
C ILE A 40 -0.24 -6.08 12.06
N ALA A 41 -1.41 -6.29 11.46
CA ALA A 41 -2.56 -6.89 12.12
C ALA A 41 -2.24 -8.28 12.68
N MET A 42 -1.57 -9.15 11.90
CA MET A 42 -1.20 -10.47 12.38
C MET A 42 -0.13 -10.41 13.47
N ALA A 43 0.90 -9.58 13.29
CA ALA A 43 1.94 -9.41 14.31
C ALA A 43 1.35 -8.92 15.64
N LEU A 44 0.42 -7.98 15.59
CA LEU A 44 -0.29 -7.48 16.77
C LEU A 44 -1.26 -8.51 17.37
N GLY A 45 -1.96 -9.31 16.56
CA GLY A 45 -2.81 -10.40 17.06
C GLY A 45 -2.01 -11.45 17.83
N VAL A 46 -0.86 -11.85 17.30
CA VAL A 46 0.04 -12.78 17.99
C VAL A 46 0.67 -12.15 19.24
N ALA A 47 1.14 -10.90 19.16
CA ALA A 47 1.89 -10.27 20.23
C ALA A 47 1.02 -9.71 21.38
N LEU A 48 -0.15 -9.13 21.07
CA LEU A 48 -1.03 -8.49 22.06
C LEU A 48 -2.22 -9.38 22.44
N ALA A 49 -2.82 -10.09 21.49
CA ALA A 49 -3.95 -10.98 21.78
C ALA A 49 -3.50 -12.40 22.17
N GLY A 50 -2.21 -12.73 21.98
CA GLY A 50 -1.67 -14.06 22.29
C GLY A 50 -2.25 -15.16 21.39
N GLU A 51 -2.81 -14.78 20.24
CA GLU A 51 -3.44 -15.71 19.32
C GLU A 51 -2.40 -16.64 18.73
N ARG A 52 -2.68 -17.95 18.81
CA ARG A 52 -1.84 -18.96 18.17
C ARG A 52 -2.23 -19.02 16.71
N VAL A 53 -1.34 -18.53 15.85
CA VAL A 53 -1.51 -18.59 14.39
C VAL A 53 -1.74 -20.04 13.98
N THR A 54 -2.92 -20.30 13.47
CA THR A 54 -3.32 -21.60 12.95
C THR A 54 -2.60 -21.90 11.63
N PRO A 55 -2.48 -23.18 11.23
CA PRO A 55 -1.91 -23.54 9.94
C PRO A 55 -2.61 -22.85 8.75
N THR A 56 -3.91 -22.61 8.88
CA THR A 56 -4.72 -21.89 7.89
C THR A 56 -4.31 -20.43 7.74
N GLU A 57 -4.06 -19.73 8.84
CA GLU A 57 -3.59 -18.33 8.82
C GLU A 57 -2.17 -18.22 8.25
N TRP A 58 -1.31 -19.19 8.58
CA TRP A 58 0.01 -19.32 7.96
C TRP A 58 -0.04 -19.54 6.45
N ALA A 59 -1.06 -20.25 5.95
CA ALA A 59 -1.28 -20.40 4.51
C ALA A 59 -1.95 -19.17 3.88
N ALA A 60 -2.85 -18.50 4.60
CA ALA A 60 -3.57 -17.32 4.10
C ALA A 60 -2.64 -16.10 3.96
N MET A 61 -1.68 -15.92 4.87
CA MET A 61 -0.71 -14.82 4.81
C MET A 61 0.04 -14.70 3.49
N PRO A 62 0.76 -15.73 3.01
CA PRO A 62 1.46 -15.66 1.74
C PRO A 62 0.50 -15.47 0.55
N VAL A 63 -0.73 -16.00 0.62
CA VAL A 63 -1.75 -15.79 -0.44
C VAL A 63 -2.16 -14.31 -0.51
N ILE A 64 -2.44 -13.68 0.63
CA ILE A 64 -2.79 -12.25 0.69
C ILE A 64 -1.62 -11.39 0.20
N LEU A 65 -0.41 -11.68 0.67
CA LEU A 65 0.80 -10.95 0.25
C LEU A 65 1.10 -11.12 -1.24
N ALA A 66 0.88 -12.31 -1.80
CA ALA A 66 1.02 -12.56 -3.22
C ALA A 66 -0.02 -11.77 -4.05
N GLY A 67 -1.27 -11.74 -3.61
CA GLY A 67 -2.32 -10.93 -4.24
C GLY A 67 -1.99 -9.44 -4.22
N VAL A 68 -1.51 -8.95 -3.08
CA VAL A 68 -1.00 -7.58 -2.93
C VAL A 68 0.14 -7.30 -3.91
N ALA A 69 1.15 -8.17 -3.96
CA ALA A 69 2.30 -8.01 -4.86
C ALA A 69 1.89 -7.99 -6.34
N LEU A 70 0.91 -8.82 -6.72
CA LEU A 70 0.36 -8.83 -8.08
C LEU A 70 -0.29 -7.49 -8.43
N VAL A 71 -1.07 -6.90 -7.51
CA VAL A 71 -1.70 -5.59 -7.70
C VAL A 71 -0.65 -4.49 -7.85
N VAL A 72 0.42 -4.53 -7.04
CA VAL A 72 1.54 -3.56 -7.14
C VAL A 72 2.16 -3.58 -8.54
N VAL A 73 2.53 -4.78 -9.01
CA VAL A 73 3.17 -4.96 -10.31
C VAL A 73 2.24 -4.57 -11.45
N ALA A 74 0.93 -4.82 -11.31
CA ALA A 74 -0.05 -4.41 -12.31
C ALA A 74 -0.19 -2.87 -12.37
N HIS A 75 -0.25 -2.19 -11.22
CA HIS A 75 -0.39 -0.73 -11.17
C HIS A 75 0.83 0.00 -11.78
N SER A 76 2.05 -0.49 -11.55
CA SER A 76 3.25 0.13 -12.13
C SER A 76 3.29 0.09 -13.66
N ARG A 77 2.66 -0.90 -14.30
CA ARG A 77 2.63 -0.99 -15.78
C ARG A 77 1.58 -0.10 -16.44
N VAL A 78 0.56 0.32 -15.71
CA VAL A 78 -0.49 1.20 -16.23
C VAL A 78 0.00 2.65 -16.27
N GLU A 79 0.80 3.06 -15.28
CA GLU A 79 1.37 4.41 -15.19
C GLU A 79 2.40 4.72 -16.30
N GLU A 80 3.01 3.70 -16.91
CA GLU A 80 4.02 3.87 -17.98
C GLU A 80 3.43 4.14 -19.38
N ARG A 81 2.12 3.87 -19.58
CA ARG A 81 1.44 4.00 -20.87
C ARG A 81 1.02 5.41 -21.34
N PRO A 82 0.98 6.49 -20.53
CA PRO A 82 0.62 7.82 -21.03
C PRO A 82 1.68 8.46 -21.95
N GLY A 83 2.97 8.14 -21.79
CA GLY A 83 4.06 8.79 -22.53
C GLY A 83 4.36 8.19 -23.91
N GLN A 84 4.08 6.90 -24.10
CA GLN A 84 4.45 6.19 -25.33
C GLN A 84 3.47 6.45 -26.49
N ALA A 85 2.20 6.74 -26.18
CA ALA A 85 1.19 7.14 -27.17
C ALA A 85 1.35 8.58 -27.69
N ALA A 86 2.12 9.43 -26.99
CA ALA A 86 2.47 10.77 -27.44
C ALA A 86 3.74 10.76 -28.31
N ALA A 87 4.72 9.92 -27.97
CA ALA A 87 5.94 9.73 -28.76
C ALA A 87 5.65 9.15 -30.16
N ALA A 88 4.71 8.19 -30.26
CA ALA A 88 4.32 7.60 -31.54
C ALA A 88 3.70 8.61 -32.55
N ARG A 89 3.02 9.66 -32.05
CA ARG A 89 2.37 10.68 -32.91
C ARG A 89 3.33 11.74 -33.46
N THR A 90 4.51 11.89 -32.87
CA THR A 90 5.51 12.87 -33.32
C THR A 90 6.38 12.31 -34.44
N THR A 91 6.59 11.00 -34.46
CA THR A 91 7.30 10.32 -35.56
C THR A 91 6.47 10.21 -36.83
N GLU A 92 5.14 10.08 -36.71
CA GLU A 92 4.22 9.96 -37.84
C GLU A 92 4.05 11.29 -38.60
N THR A 93 4.17 12.44 -37.92
CA THR A 93 4.09 13.77 -38.54
C THR A 93 5.40 14.26 -39.15
N ALA A 94 6.54 13.63 -38.84
CA ALA A 94 7.84 13.97 -39.41
C ALA A 94 8.17 13.16 -40.68
N ASP A 95 7.46 12.06 -40.93
CA ASP A 95 7.59 11.22 -42.13
C ASP A 95 6.64 11.67 -43.27
N GLU A 96 5.65 12.51 -42.95
CA GLU A 96 4.67 13.09 -43.89
C GLU A 96 5.07 14.49 -44.45
N ALA A 97 6.22 15.05 -44.06
CA ALA A 97 6.71 16.39 -44.45
C ALA A 97 8.01 16.33 -45.27
#